data_AF-A0A3Q2CK83-F1
#
_entry.id   AF-A0A3Q2CK83-F1
#
_cell.length_a   1.000
_cell.length_b   1.000
_cell.length_c   1.000
_cell.angle_alpha   90.00
_cell.angle_beta   90.00
_cell.angle_gamma   90.00
#
_symmetry.space_group_name_H-M   'P 1'
#
loop_
_entity.id
_entity.type
_entity.pdbx_description
1 polymer ?
#
loop_
_entity_poly.entity_id
_entity_poly.type
_entity_poly.pdbx_seq_one_letter_code
_entity_poly.pdbx_strand_id
1 'polypeptide(L)'
;MMEIESPARNQMKQHGESPEDRDDSFKYEENFLKDEINLVRDEDEEIITTQHRAEADPTVKTLRPTQQQLSMLDFFRPFLSQNEMTATMECLENEWAELVQKGELDDERIGPIPEVYTEIQSLTRELKKAVREKEEYVRMAREAAGALQRARRAREGQRLQHRRLVQENNKLTEDIERLRIKCDASKSEVERMSEKYKTASKQTGTTERGSFDKQTSEGHSE
;
A
#
# COMPACT_ATOMS: atom_id res chain seq x y z
N MET A 1 -33.77 -56.02 -34.17
CA MET A 1 -35.05 -56.21 -33.46
C MET A 1 -35.36 -54.91 -32.72
N MET A 2 -36.46 -54.27 -33.12
CA MET A 2 -37.11 -53.05 -32.58
C MET A 2 -36.27 -51.77 -32.72
N GLU A 3 -36.52 -50.85 -33.66
CA GLU A 3 -37.75 -50.11 -34.00
C GLU A 3 -38.52 -49.61 -32.77
N ILE A 4 -38.38 -48.31 -32.49
CA ILE A 4 -39.50 -47.48 -32.02
C ILE A 4 -39.41 -46.14 -32.76
N GLU A 5 -40.41 -45.92 -33.61
CA GLU A 5 -40.75 -44.69 -34.32
C GLU A 5 -41.28 -43.60 -33.35
N SER A 6 -40.94 -42.33 -33.66
CA SER A 6 -41.83 -41.13 -33.75
C SER A 6 -42.69 -40.67 -32.53
N PRO A 7 -43.09 -39.37 -32.42
CA PRO A 7 -43.49 -38.54 -33.56
C PRO A 7 -43.09 -37.06 -33.56
N ALA A 8 -43.22 -36.54 -34.78
CA ALA A 8 -43.22 -35.15 -35.19
C ALA A 8 -44.12 -34.24 -34.31
N ARG A 9 -43.67 -33.00 -34.10
CA ARG A 9 -44.58 -31.89 -33.84
C ARG A 9 -44.32 -30.74 -34.81
N ASN A 10 -45.42 -30.45 -35.50
CA ASN A 10 -45.68 -29.45 -36.52
C ASN A 10 -44.90 -28.13 -36.48
N GLN A 11 -44.61 -27.68 -37.71
CA GLN A 11 -44.30 -26.30 -38.08
C GLN A 11 -45.52 -25.38 -37.93
N MET A 12 -45.30 -24.15 -37.46
CA MET A 12 -46.08 -22.95 -37.80
C MET A 12 -45.17 -21.73 -37.55
N LYS A 13 -44.33 -21.38 -38.53
CA LYS A 13 -44.40 -20.18 -39.38
C LYS A 13 -44.68 -18.84 -38.67
N GLN A 14 -43.66 -17.97 -38.76
CA GLN A 14 -43.69 -16.55 -39.13
C GLN A 14 -44.25 -15.57 -38.09
N HIS A 15 -43.78 -14.34 -37.90
CA HIS A 15 -42.75 -13.47 -38.48
C HIS A 15 -42.57 -12.34 -37.45
N GLY A 16 -41.38 -11.75 -37.32
CA GLY A 16 -41.22 -10.52 -36.53
C GLY A 16 -39.77 -10.26 -36.18
N GLU A 17 -39.06 -9.64 -37.11
CA GLU A 17 -37.72 -9.09 -36.91
C GLU A 17 -37.73 -7.97 -35.87
N SER A 18 -36.80 -7.99 -34.93
CA SER A 18 -36.10 -6.79 -34.44
C SER A 18 -34.82 -7.25 -33.69
N PRO A 19 -33.61 -6.93 -34.18
CA PRO A 19 -32.38 -7.43 -33.58
C PRO A 19 -31.62 -6.32 -32.84
N GLU A 20 -32.04 -5.90 -31.64
CA GLU A 20 -31.23 -4.97 -30.83
C GLU A 20 -31.32 -5.28 -29.34
N ASP A 21 -30.64 -6.36 -28.94
CA ASP A 21 -29.93 -6.41 -27.67
C ASP A 21 -28.52 -6.93 -28.01
N ARG A 22 -27.73 -6.06 -28.65
CA ARG A 22 -26.29 -6.33 -28.81
C ARG A 22 -25.65 -6.08 -27.46
N ASP A 23 -25.41 -7.19 -26.78
CA ASP A 23 -24.27 -7.46 -25.92
C ASP A 23 -23.02 -6.69 -26.41
N ASP A 24 -22.86 -5.44 -25.96
CA ASP A 24 -21.70 -4.63 -26.24
C ASP A 24 -20.59 -5.08 -25.28
N SER A 25 -20.00 -6.20 -25.70
CA SER A 25 -18.78 -6.81 -25.21
C SER A 25 -17.82 -5.76 -24.69
N PHE A 26 -17.63 -5.74 -23.36
CA PHE A 26 -16.65 -4.92 -22.66
C PHE A 26 -15.24 -5.22 -23.19
N LYS A 27 -14.85 -4.57 -24.28
CA LYS A 27 -13.44 -4.41 -24.61
C LYS A 27 -12.90 -3.37 -23.66
N TYR A 28 -12.26 -3.85 -22.60
CA TYR A 28 -11.29 -3.05 -21.86
C TYR A 28 -10.35 -2.45 -22.89
N GLU A 29 -10.52 -1.15 -23.16
CA GLU A 29 -9.64 -0.41 -24.04
C GLU A 29 -8.33 -0.19 -23.27
N GLU A 30 -7.54 -1.25 -23.23
CA GLU A 30 -6.20 -1.36 -22.66
C GLU A 30 -5.21 -0.40 -23.35
N ASN A 31 -5.64 0.24 -24.43
CA ASN A 31 -4.80 1.00 -25.33
C ASN A 31 -4.71 2.49 -25.00
N PHE A 32 -5.66 3.08 -24.25
CA PHE A 32 -5.62 4.51 -23.93
C PHE A 32 -4.84 4.83 -22.63
N LEU A 33 -4.54 3.81 -21.81
CA LEU A 33 -3.83 3.98 -20.53
C LEU A 33 -2.32 3.70 -20.63
N LYS A 34 -1.82 3.22 -21.77
CA LYS A 34 -0.41 2.86 -21.92
C LYS A 34 0.51 4.08 -21.79
N ASP A 35 0.04 5.24 -22.23
CA ASP A 35 0.85 6.46 -22.29
C ASP A 35 0.97 7.15 -20.91
N GLU A 36 -0.08 7.14 -20.07
CA GLU A 36 0.02 7.63 -18.68
C GLU A 36 0.75 6.65 -17.74
N ILE A 37 0.71 5.35 -18.03
CA ILE A 37 1.47 4.34 -17.26
C ILE A 37 2.98 4.50 -17.48
N ASN A 38 3.41 5.03 -18.61
CA ASN A 38 4.83 5.33 -18.88
C ASN A 38 5.29 6.62 -18.19
N LEU A 39 4.40 7.61 -17.99
CA LEU A 39 4.79 8.91 -17.43
C LEU A 39 5.06 8.87 -15.91
N VAL A 40 4.43 7.95 -15.17
CA VAL A 40 4.62 7.79 -13.71
C VAL A 40 5.67 6.71 -13.38
N ARG A 41 6.36 6.17 -14.39
CA ARG A 41 7.41 5.16 -14.16
C ARG A 41 8.75 5.80 -13.78
N ASP A 42 8.98 7.07 -14.14
CA ASP A 42 10.34 7.61 -14.18
C ASP A 42 10.65 8.66 -13.09
N GLU A 43 9.71 9.03 -12.22
CA GLU A 43 9.92 10.14 -11.26
C GLU A 43 9.97 9.77 -9.76
N ASP A 44 9.60 8.54 -9.36
CA ASP A 44 9.57 8.16 -7.93
C ASP A 44 10.64 7.13 -7.54
N GLU A 45 11.84 7.22 -8.14
CA GLU A 45 13.07 6.55 -7.66
C GLU A 45 13.61 7.19 -6.35
N GLU A 46 12.87 8.09 -5.71
CA GLU A 46 13.28 8.76 -4.46
C GLU A 46 12.40 8.38 -3.27
N ILE A 47 12.21 7.07 -3.01
CA ILE A 47 11.59 6.60 -1.78
C ILE A 47 12.64 5.96 -0.88
N ILE A 48 13.27 6.86 -0.12
CA ILE A 48 13.97 6.63 1.14
C ILE A 48 15.19 5.71 0.99
N THR A 49 16.29 6.28 0.52
CA THR A 49 17.61 5.86 0.99
C THR A 49 17.61 6.05 2.51
N THR A 50 17.27 5.00 3.28
CA THR A 50 17.62 4.94 4.70
C THR A 50 19.14 4.89 4.75
N GLN A 51 19.73 6.07 4.76
CA GLN A 51 21.13 6.32 4.98
C GLN A 51 21.41 6.00 6.45
N HIS A 52 21.35 4.71 6.80
CA HIS A 52 22.14 4.19 7.90
C HIS A 52 23.58 4.20 7.42
N ARG A 53 24.16 5.39 7.45
CA ARG A 53 25.60 5.58 7.50
C ARG A 53 26.05 4.82 8.74
N ALA A 54 26.42 3.56 8.54
CA ALA A 54 27.35 2.90 9.42
C ALA A 54 28.62 3.74 9.33
N GLU A 55 28.78 4.67 10.27
CA GLU A 55 30.08 5.21 10.59
C GLU A 55 30.89 4.03 11.12
N ALA A 56 31.51 3.30 10.20
CA ALA A 56 32.66 2.48 10.50
C ALA A 56 33.74 3.46 10.94
N ASP A 57 33.80 3.72 12.24
CA ASP A 57 34.94 4.38 12.88
C ASP A 57 36.19 3.55 12.52
N PRO A 58 37.17 4.09 11.77
CA PRO A 58 38.37 3.36 11.38
C PRO A 58 39.36 3.19 12.55
N THR A 59 38.92 3.41 13.78
CA THR A 59 39.76 3.34 14.97
C THR A 59 39.30 2.25 15.94
N VAL A 60 39.01 1.04 15.45
CA VAL A 60 39.19 -0.15 16.31
C VAL A 60 40.68 -0.41 16.44
N LYS A 61 41.37 0.50 17.15
CA LYS A 61 42.56 0.12 17.89
C LYS A 61 42.05 -0.97 18.82
N THR A 62 42.41 -2.22 18.53
CA THR A 62 42.38 -3.31 19.49
C THR A 62 43.25 -2.86 20.66
N LEU A 63 42.67 -2.05 21.55
CA LEU A 63 43.15 -1.83 22.89
C LEU A 63 43.00 -3.21 23.52
N ARG A 64 44.08 -4.00 23.42
CA ARG A 64 44.27 -5.15 24.28
C ARG A 64 43.87 -4.67 25.67
N PRO A 65 42.90 -5.31 26.34
CA PRO A 65 42.57 -4.94 27.69
C PRO A 65 43.89 -4.94 28.43
N THR A 66 44.26 -3.81 29.04
CA THR A 66 45.31 -3.78 30.05
C THR A 66 45.07 -5.01 30.91
N GLN A 67 46.00 -5.95 30.89
CA GLN A 67 45.92 -7.18 31.66
C GLN A 67 45.94 -6.76 33.13
N GLN A 68 44.77 -6.40 33.65
CA GLN A 68 44.55 -6.33 35.08
C GLN A 68 44.80 -7.75 35.54
N GLN A 69 45.87 -7.94 36.30
CA GLN A 69 46.07 -9.20 37.02
C GLN A 69 44.82 -9.41 37.88
N LEU A 70 43.94 -10.29 37.42
CA LEU A 70 42.77 -10.69 38.16
C LEU A 70 43.25 -11.47 39.39
N SER A 71 42.69 -11.15 40.56
CA SER A 71 42.94 -11.92 41.77
C SER A 71 42.32 -13.32 41.63
N MET A 72 42.86 -14.31 42.34
CA MET A 72 42.24 -15.64 42.43
C MET A 72 40.77 -15.57 42.90
N LEU A 73 40.40 -14.60 43.73
CA LEU A 73 38.99 -14.40 44.09
C LEU A 73 38.16 -13.94 42.88
N ASP A 74 38.69 -13.06 42.02
CA ASP A 74 38.03 -12.64 40.78
C ASP A 74 37.86 -13.79 39.78
N PHE A 75 38.72 -14.81 39.83
CA PHE A 75 38.57 -16.04 39.04
C PHE A 75 37.34 -16.85 39.46
N PHE A 76 37.17 -17.06 40.77
CA PHE A 76 36.09 -17.89 41.29
C PHE A 76 34.73 -17.17 41.29
N ARG A 77 34.73 -15.84 41.37
CA ARG A 77 33.52 -15.00 41.34
C ARG A 77 32.55 -15.35 40.22
N PRO A 78 32.93 -15.30 38.94
CA PRO A 78 32.05 -15.68 37.84
C PRO A 78 31.49 -17.09 37.96
N PHE A 79 32.31 -18.07 38.40
CA PHE A 79 31.89 -19.46 38.51
C PHE A 79 30.85 -19.66 39.62
N LEU A 80 31.15 -19.19 40.83
CA LEU A 80 30.26 -19.36 41.98
C LEU A 80 28.97 -18.54 41.82
N SER A 81 29.04 -17.34 41.22
CA SER A 81 27.84 -16.58 40.89
C SER A 81 26.97 -17.26 39.83
N GLN A 82 27.57 -17.87 38.79
CA GLN A 82 26.81 -18.61 37.77
C GLN A 82 26.13 -19.87 38.31
N ASN A 83 26.69 -20.47 39.38
CA ASN A 83 26.12 -21.64 40.04
C ASN A 83 25.25 -21.28 41.26
N GLU A 84 24.93 -19.98 41.46
CA GLU A 84 24.13 -19.49 42.59
C GLU A 84 24.69 -19.85 43.98
N MET A 85 26.00 -20.09 44.06
CA MET A 85 26.71 -20.48 45.29
C MET A 85 27.20 -19.26 46.08
N THR A 86 26.29 -18.33 46.42
CA THR A 86 26.65 -17.07 47.08
C THR A 86 27.20 -17.26 48.50
N ALA A 87 26.62 -18.18 49.28
CA ALA A 87 27.14 -18.49 50.62
C ALA A 87 28.56 -19.07 50.57
N THR A 88 28.89 -19.86 49.55
CA THR A 88 30.25 -20.38 49.33
C THR A 88 31.21 -19.27 48.94
N MET A 89 30.76 -18.28 48.14
CA MET A 89 31.54 -17.08 47.84
C MET A 89 31.91 -16.32 49.11
N GLU A 90 30.92 -16.02 49.95
CA GLU A 90 31.13 -15.27 51.18
C GLU A 90 32.07 -15.99 52.14
N CYS A 91 31.93 -17.32 52.27
CA CYS A 91 32.85 -18.14 53.07
C CYS A 91 34.28 -18.08 52.53
N LEU A 92 34.45 -18.24 51.21
CA LEU A 92 35.75 -18.19 50.54
C LEU A 92 36.42 -16.82 50.72
N GLU A 93 35.68 -15.73 50.53
CA GLU A 93 36.20 -14.36 50.68
C GLU A 93 36.64 -14.09 52.12
N ASN A 94 35.88 -14.56 53.10
CA ASN A 94 36.21 -14.41 54.53
C ASN A 94 37.44 -15.25 54.92
N GLU A 95 37.49 -16.52 54.51
CA GLU A 95 38.64 -17.41 54.76
C GLU A 95 39.91 -16.88 54.10
N TRP A 96 39.81 -16.38 52.86
CA TRP A 96 40.94 -15.78 52.15
C TRP A 96 41.47 -14.56 52.88
N ALA A 97 40.59 -13.66 53.33
CA ALA A 97 40.98 -12.48 54.11
C ALA A 97 41.64 -12.86 55.44
N GLU A 98 41.12 -13.88 56.13
CA GLU A 98 41.68 -14.38 57.39
C GLU A 98 43.09 -14.96 57.19
N LEU A 99 43.31 -15.73 56.13
CA LEU A 99 44.61 -16.33 55.80
C LEU A 99 45.65 -15.27 55.43
N VAL A 100 45.26 -14.23 54.68
CA VAL A 100 46.12 -13.08 54.38
C VAL A 100 46.50 -12.33 55.65
N GLN A 101 45.52 -12.06 56.53
CA GLN A 101 45.75 -11.31 57.76
C GLN A 101 46.69 -12.05 58.73
N LYS A 102 46.60 -13.38 58.79
CA LYS A 102 47.50 -14.22 59.59
C LYS A 102 48.90 -14.37 58.99
N GLY A 103 49.10 -13.91 57.75
CA GLY A 103 50.35 -14.09 57.00
C GLY A 103 50.61 -15.54 56.58
N GLU A 104 49.59 -16.40 56.65
CA GLU A 104 49.66 -17.80 56.20
C GLU A 104 49.54 -17.91 54.68
N LEU A 105 48.96 -16.88 54.06
CA LEU A 105 48.82 -16.76 52.62
C LEU A 105 49.48 -15.45 52.16
N ASP A 106 50.53 -15.60 51.36
CA ASP A 106 51.18 -14.50 50.68
C ASP A 106 50.48 -14.30 49.32
N ASP A 107 49.52 -13.37 49.30
CA ASP A 107 48.70 -13.06 48.12
C ASP A 107 49.57 -12.59 46.93
N GLU A 108 50.75 -12.01 47.20
CA GLU A 108 51.70 -11.60 46.15
C GLU A 108 52.45 -12.80 45.52
N ARG A 109 52.57 -13.91 46.25
CA ARG A 109 53.17 -15.17 45.73
C ARG A 109 52.18 -16.03 44.96
N ILE A 110 50.89 -15.80 45.14
CA ILE A 110 49.86 -16.44 44.33
C ILE A 110 49.95 -15.81 42.95
N GLY A 111 50.65 -16.50 42.06
CA GLY A 111 50.88 -16.02 40.70
C GLY A 111 49.58 -15.66 39.97
N PRO A 112 49.64 -14.74 39.00
CA PRO A 112 48.46 -14.30 38.27
C PRO A 112 47.79 -15.49 37.57
N ILE A 113 46.46 -15.41 37.42
CA ILE A 113 45.70 -16.36 36.63
C ILE A 113 46.31 -16.44 35.22
N PRO A 114 46.46 -17.64 34.64
CA PRO A 114 47.02 -17.80 33.31
C PRO A 114 46.32 -16.91 32.27
N GLU A 115 47.12 -16.17 31.50
CA GLU A 115 46.66 -15.26 30.45
C GLU A 115 45.63 -15.91 29.51
N VAL A 116 45.90 -17.15 29.10
CA VAL A 116 45.01 -17.96 28.24
C VAL A 116 43.59 -18.08 28.79
N TYR A 117 43.43 -18.21 30.11
CA TYR A 117 42.11 -18.32 30.72
C TYR A 117 41.34 -16.99 30.65
N THR A 118 42.03 -15.88 30.93
CA THR A 118 41.44 -14.53 30.86
C THR A 118 41.02 -14.18 29.43
N GLU A 119 41.80 -14.62 28.45
CA GLU A 119 41.50 -14.48 27.03
C GLU A 119 40.27 -15.29 26.63
N ILE A 120 40.19 -16.57 27.03
CA ILE A 120 39.01 -17.42 26.78
C ILE A 120 37.74 -16.80 27.36
N GLN A 121 37.80 -16.26 28.59
CA GLN A 121 36.64 -15.57 29.17
C GLN A 121 36.24 -14.32 28.38
N SER A 122 37.22 -13.51 27.94
CA SER A 122 36.93 -12.32 27.12
C SER A 122 36.28 -12.70 25.79
N LEU A 123 36.89 -13.65 25.07
CA LEU A 123 36.36 -14.15 23.81
C LEU A 123 34.95 -14.75 23.98
N THR A 124 34.70 -15.46 25.08
CA THR A 124 33.36 -15.99 25.39
C THR A 124 32.33 -14.87 25.60
N ARG A 125 32.71 -13.79 26.30
CA ARG A 125 31.83 -12.61 26.48
C ARG A 125 31.56 -11.91 25.15
N GLU A 126 32.58 -11.73 24.33
CA GLU A 126 32.47 -11.14 22.99
C GLU A 126 31.59 -11.98 22.07
N LEU A 127 31.78 -13.30 22.06
CA LEU A 127 30.94 -14.22 21.29
C LEU A 127 29.47 -14.13 21.73
N LYS A 128 29.20 -14.15 23.04
CA LYS A 128 27.84 -13.99 23.57
C LYS A 128 27.22 -12.63 23.22
N LYS A 129 28.02 -11.58 23.14
CA LYS A 129 27.57 -10.25 22.72
C LYS A 129 27.24 -10.24 21.23
N ALA A 130 28.16 -10.74 20.39
CA ALA A 130 27.97 -10.80 18.94
C ALA A 130 26.77 -11.65 18.52
N VAL A 131 26.51 -12.78 19.23
CA VAL A 131 25.33 -13.60 18.99
C VAL A 131 24.04 -12.84 19.29
N ARG A 132 23.98 -12.13 20.43
CA ARG A 132 22.81 -11.32 20.80
C ARG A 132 22.56 -10.18 19.80
N GLU A 133 23.61 -9.47 19.39
CA GLU A 133 23.51 -8.42 18.38
C GLU A 133 23.00 -8.98 17.05
N LYS A 134 23.52 -10.14 16.62
CA LYS A 134 23.04 -10.82 15.40
C LYS A 134 21.55 -11.15 15.48
N GLU A 135 21.09 -11.71 16.60
CA GLU A 135 19.67 -12.03 16.80
C GLU A 135 18.79 -10.77 16.75
N GLU A 136 19.25 -9.67 17.34
CA GLU A 136 18.59 -8.38 17.27
C GLU A 136 18.52 -7.84 15.84
N TYR A 137 19.61 -7.87 15.07
CA TYR A 137 19.60 -7.47 13.66
C TYR A 137 18.66 -8.34 12.83
N VAL A 138 18.61 -9.66 13.06
CA VAL A 138 17.66 -10.55 12.38
C VAL A 138 16.22 -10.18 12.70
N ARG A 139 15.91 -9.85 13.96
CA ARG A 139 14.57 -9.37 14.37
C ARG A 139 14.22 -8.07 13.65
N MET A 140 15.10 -7.07 13.71
CA MET A 140 14.88 -5.77 13.07
C MET A 140 14.70 -5.90 11.56
N ALA A 141 15.50 -6.74 10.90
CA ALA A 141 15.40 -7.00 9.47
C ALA A 141 14.03 -7.62 9.10
N ARG A 142 13.53 -8.55 9.91
CA ARG A 142 12.19 -9.15 9.72
C ARG A 142 11.08 -8.12 9.88
N GLU A 143 11.17 -7.26 10.90
CA GLU A 143 10.20 -6.18 11.14
C GLU A 143 10.19 -5.18 9.97
N ALA A 144 11.37 -4.76 9.50
CA ALA A 144 11.52 -3.88 8.35
C ALA A 144 10.97 -4.50 7.07
N ALA A 145 11.25 -5.78 6.81
CA ALA A 145 10.70 -6.51 5.66
C ALA A 145 9.16 -6.56 5.71
N GLY A 146 8.59 -6.79 6.90
CA GLY A 146 7.14 -6.76 7.10
C GLY A 146 6.54 -5.36 6.88
N ALA A 147 7.21 -4.31 7.35
CA ALA A 147 6.78 -2.92 7.13
C ALA A 147 6.82 -2.55 5.64
N LEU A 148 7.88 -2.92 4.93
CA LEU A 148 8.00 -2.70 3.48
C LEU A 148 6.89 -3.40 2.71
N GLN A 149 6.55 -4.64 3.08
CA GLN A 149 5.44 -5.36 2.43
C GLN A 149 4.09 -4.66 2.65
N ARG A 150 3.82 -4.16 3.86
CA ARG A 150 2.61 -3.37 4.14
C ARG A 150 2.56 -2.09 3.31
N ALA A 151 3.67 -1.37 3.23
CA ALA A 151 3.78 -0.15 2.42
C ALA A 151 3.53 -0.43 0.92
N ARG A 152 4.11 -1.52 0.38
CA ARG A 152 3.86 -1.93 -1.01
C ARG A 152 2.39 -2.23 -1.27
N ARG A 153 1.72 -2.99 -0.40
CA ARG A 153 0.29 -3.29 -0.51
C ARG A 153 -0.58 -2.02 -0.43
N ALA A 154 -0.26 -1.10 0.47
CA ALA A 154 -0.97 0.18 0.58
C ALA A 154 -0.85 1.01 -0.72
N ARG A 155 0.37 1.14 -1.24
CA ARG A 155 0.64 1.81 -2.52
C ARG A 155 -0.10 1.15 -3.69
N GLU A 156 -0.09 -0.18 -3.77
CA GLU A 156 -0.82 -0.93 -4.78
C GLU A 156 -2.33 -0.71 -4.69
N GLY A 157 -2.88 -0.68 -3.47
CA GLY A 157 -4.28 -0.33 -3.21
C GLY A 157 -4.63 1.07 -3.71
N GLN A 158 -3.80 2.06 -3.40
CA GLN A 158 -3.99 3.44 -3.86
C GLN A 158 -3.91 3.54 -5.40
N ARG A 159 -2.93 2.88 -6.04
CA ARG A 159 -2.82 2.84 -7.50
C ARG A 159 -4.04 2.20 -8.16
N LEU A 160 -4.57 1.12 -7.58
CA LEU A 160 -5.77 0.48 -8.09
C LEU A 160 -7.01 1.36 -7.92
N GLN A 161 -7.15 2.02 -6.76
CA GLN A 161 -8.26 2.94 -6.50
C GLN A 161 -8.23 4.14 -7.44
N HIS A 162 -7.06 4.77 -7.62
CA HIS A 162 -6.91 5.88 -8.54
C HIS A 162 -7.29 5.48 -9.97
N ARG A 163 -6.82 4.31 -10.44
CA ARG A 163 -7.19 3.78 -11.76
C ARG A 163 -8.70 3.62 -11.92
N ARG A 164 -9.40 3.05 -10.93
CA ARG A 164 -10.86 2.88 -10.96
C ARG A 164 -11.57 4.23 -11.00
N LEU A 165 -11.17 5.17 -10.15
CA LEU A 165 -11.77 6.50 -10.10
C LEU A 165 -11.57 7.28 -11.41
N VAL A 166 -10.41 7.15 -12.07
CA VAL A 166 -10.18 7.76 -13.38
C VAL A 166 -11.12 7.16 -14.43
N GLN A 167 -11.28 5.84 -14.45
CA GLN A 167 -12.21 5.17 -15.37
C GLN A 167 -13.66 5.61 -15.13
N GLU A 168 -14.09 5.68 -13.87
CA GLU A 168 -15.43 6.15 -13.50
C GLU A 168 -15.65 7.63 -13.87
N ASN A 169 -14.67 8.50 -13.61
CA ASN A 169 -14.75 9.91 -14.00
C ASN A 169 -14.84 10.09 -15.51
N ASN A 170 -14.06 9.34 -16.29
CA ASN A 170 -14.11 9.40 -17.74
C ASN A 170 -15.49 8.99 -18.26
N LYS A 171 -16.05 7.88 -17.74
CA LYS A 171 -17.40 7.43 -18.09
C LYS A 171 -18.47 8.48 -17.77
N LEU A 172 -18.41 9.08 -16.58
CA LEU A 172 -19.33 10.13 -16.18
C LEU A 172 -19.19 11.38 -17.05
N THR A 173 -17.96 11.72 -17.45
CA THR A 173 -17.69 12.85 -18.35
C THR A 173 -18.37 12.62 -19.70
N GLU A 174 -18.22 11.43 -20.29
CA GLU A 174 -18.90 11.07 -21.52
C GLU A 174 -20.43 11.10 -21.38
N ASP A 175 -20.98 10.60 -20.27
CA ASP A 175 -22.42 10.63 -20.00
C ASP A 175 -22.95 12.07 -19.91
N ILE A 176 -22.21 12.96 -19.25
CA ILE A 176 -22.54 14.39 -19.18
C ILE A 176 -22.54 15.03 -20.57
N GLU A 177 -21.55 14.72 -21.40
CA GLU A 177 -21.48 15.23 -22.78
C GLU A 177 -22.66 14.73 -23.63
N ARG A 178 -22.98 13.44 -23.56
CA ARG A 178 -24.15 12.87 -24.25
C ARG A 178 -25.46 13.53 -23.80
N LEU A 179 -25.61 13.79 -22.50
CA LEU A 179 -26.79 14.46 -21.96
C LEU A 179 -26.87 15.93 -22.41
N ARG A 180 -25.75 16.66 -22.42
CA ARG A 180 -25.69 18.04 -22.94
C ARG A 180 -26.17 18.12 -24.38
N ILE A 181 -25.66 17.24 -25.25
CA ILE A 181 -26.08 17.17 -26.66
C ILE A 181 -27.59 16.94 -26.78
N LYS A 182 -28.15 16.00 -25.99
CA LYS A 182 -29.60 15.74 -25.98
C LYS A 182 -30.39 16.95 -25.49
N CYS A 183 -29.95 17.62 -24.44
CA CYS A 183 -30.60 18.82 -23.92
C CYS A 183 -30.59 19.96 -24.95
N ASP A 184 -29.49 20.17 -25.67
CA ASP A 184 -29.39 21.19 -26.72
C ASP A 184 -30.31 20.89 -27.90
N ALA A 185 -30.41 19.62 -28.30
CA ALA A 185 -31.34 19.17 -29.32
C ALA A 185 -32.81 19.40 -28.90
N SER A 186 -33.19 18.98 -27.69
CA SER A 186 -34.54 19.20 -27.16
C SER A 186 -34.86 20.69 -27.01
N LYS A 187 -33.89 21.52 -26.58
CA LYS A 187 -34.05 22.97 -26.50
C LYS A 187 -34.35 23.57 -27.87
N SER A 188 -33.57 23.20 -28.89
CA SER A 188 -33.77 23.65 -30.27
C SER A 188 -35.13 23.23 -30.82
N GLU A 189 -35.60 22.02 -30.49
CA GLU A 189 -36.93 21.55 -30.88
C GLU A 189 -38.06 22.36 -30.22
N VAL A 190 -37.93 22.68 -28.93
CA VAL A 190 -38.88 23.53 -28.20
C VAL A 190 -38.94 24.94 -28.79
N GLU A 191 -37.79 25.54 -29.08
CA GLU A 191 -37.71 26.86 -29.74
C GLU A 191 -38.41 26.82 -31.11
N ARG A 192 -38.13 25.79 -31.93
CA ARG A 192 -38.80 25.57 -33.22
C ARG A 192 -40.31 25.43 -33.09
N MET A 193 -40.80 24.71 -32.09
CA MET A 193 -42.24 24.55 -31.84
C MET A 193 -42.88 25.86 -31.34
N SER A 194 -42.21 26.61 -30.47
CA SER A 194 -42.65 27.93 -30.00
C SER A 194 -42.78 28.92 -31.16
N GLU A 195 -41.82 28.91 -32.09
CA GLU A 195 -41.86 29.77 -33.26
C GLU A 195 -43.03 29.42 -34.19
N LYS A 196 -43.25 28.13 -34.46
CA LYS A 196 -44.43 27.67 -35.22
C LYS A 196 -45.75 28.08 -34.57
N TYR A 197 -45.84 27.99 -33.24
CA TYR A 197 -47.03 28.46 -32.52
C TYR A 197 -47.22 29.97 -32.68
N LYS A 198 -46.16 30.77 -32.51
CA LYS A 198 -46.20 32.23 -32.69
C LYS A 198 -46.63 32.63 -34.10
N THR A 199 -46.16 31.95 -35.13
CA THR A 199 -46.55 32.26 -36.52
C THR A 199 -48.00 31.87 -36.80
N ALA A 200 -48.45 30.71 -36.34
CA ALA A 200 -49.85 30.28 -36.46
C ALA A 200 -50.79 31.28 -35.76
N SER A 201 -50.49 31.68 -34.52
CA SER A 201 -51.30 32.67 -33.79
C SER A 201 -51.35 34.04 -34.47
N LYS A 202 -50.26 34.48 -35.12
CA LYS A 202 -50.25 35.72 -35.90
C LYS A 202 -51.16 35.60 -37.13
N GLN A 203 -51.09 34.48 -37.86
CA GLN A 203 -51.90 34.24 -39.06
C GLN A 203 -53.40 34.14 -38.75
N THR A 204 -53.78 33.48 -37.65
CA THR A 204 -55.20 33.43 -37.22
C THR A 204 -55.69 34.83 -36.82
N GLY A 205 -54.92 35.58 -36.03
CA GLY A 205 -55.30 36.95 -35.64
C GLY A 205 -55.41 37.94 -36.80
N THR A 206 -54.62 37.78 -37.88
CA THR A 206 -54.76 38.60 -39.10
C THR A 206 -55.91 38.16 -40.00
N THR A 207 -56.22 36.87 -40.04
CA THR A 207 -57.33 36.33 -40.86
C THR A 207 -58.69 36.69 -40.25
N GLU A 208 -58.82 36.69 -38.92
CA GLU A 208 -60.00 37.18 -38.22
C GLU A 208 -60.23 38.67 -38.46
N ARG A 209 -59.16 39.49 -38.45
CA ARG A 209 -59.25 40.94 -38.74
C ARG A 209 -59.63 41.24 -40.20
N GLY A 210 -59.05 40.52 -41.17
CA GLY A 210 -59.41 40.64 -42.58
C GLY A 210 -60.81 40.11 -42.94
N SER A 211 -61.35 39.18 -42.13
CA SER A 211 -62.74 38.71 -42.28
C SER A 211 -63.75 39.68 -41.67
N PHE A 212 -63.35 40.42 -40.63
CA PHE A 212 -64.13 41.51 -40.05
C PHE A 212 -64.25 42.71 -41.01
N ASP A 213 -63.15 43.09 -41.67
CA ASP A 213 -63.13 44.22 -42.62
C ASP A 213 -63.93 43.93 -43.91
N LYS A 214 -64.07 42.65 -44.31
CA LYS A 214 -64.84 42.25 -45.49
C LYS A 214 -66.36 42.21 -45.24
N GLN A 215 -66.81 41.96 -44.02
CA GLN A 215 -68.23 42.07 -43.65
C GLN A 215 -68.70 43.51 -43.42
N THR A 216 -67.80 44.46 -43.11
CA THR A 216 -68.15 45.89 -42.98
C THR A 216 -68.19 46.66 -44.31
N SER A 217 -67.65 46.10 -45.40
CA SER A 217 -67.62 46.75 -46.73
C SER A 217 -68.77 46.36 -47.67
N GLU A 218 -69.54 45.29 -47.40
CA GLU A 218 -70.70 44.90 -48.23
C GLU A 218 -72.03 45.50 -47.75
N GLY A 219 -72.02 46.37 -46.74
CA GLY A 219 -73.22 47.02 -46.17
C GLY A 219 -73.50 48.46 -46.63
N HIS A 220 -72.71 49.03 -47.53
CA HIS A 220 -72.91 50.40 -48.06
C HIS A 220 -72.76 50.44 -49.59
N SER A 221 -73.81 50.03 -50.29
CA SER A 221 -74.19 50.60 -51.59
C SER A 221 -75.70 50.42 -51.69
N GLU A 222 -76.40 51.55 -51.57
CA GLU A 222 -77.81 51.73 -51.91
C GLU A 222 -78.11 51.34 -53.37
#